data_AF-A0A838S362-F1
#
_entry.id   AF-A0A838S362-F1
#
_cell.length_a   1.000
_cell.length_b   1.000
_cell.length_c   1.000
_cell.angle_alpha   90.00
_cell.angle_beta   90.00
_cell.angle_gamma   90.00
#
_symmetry.space_group_name_H-M   'P 1'
#
loop_
_entity.id
_entity.type
_entity.pdbx_description
1 polymer ?
#
loop_
_entity_poly.entity_id
_entity_poly.type
_entity_poly.pdbx_seq_one_letter_code
_entity_poly.pdbx_strand_id
1 'polypeptide(L)'
;MPVEPPPLTVRSLAEADVEEFVRVIEGAFLDDPRPEELALYRDLVEPERFHALFDGDTLVGGGGVLTRDMTLPGAGPTPVAAVTAVGIAPDQRRRGGLRTLMGTQLHGLHEAGGEPVAVLWASEGGIYGRFGYAVAAHRARLAVSRSAAYRAGVPTGRVQLLDAEAAAPVLRQIHARVAPWRVGWISRPEIGWRTWLHDPEHHRRGASAYRFAVTDDGYVVFRAKAGADDRGPRFEIRVHELVPATPHAHATLW
;
A
#
# COMPACT_ATOMS: atom_id res chain seq x y z
N MET A 1 16.84 16.40 -38.82
CA MET A 1 16.79 16.94 -37.45
C MET A 1 15.71 16.17 -36.72
N PRO A 2 15.98 15.43 -35.63
CA PRO A 2 14.90 14.89 -34.81
C PRO A 2 14.12 16.07 -34.24
N VAL A 3 12.81 16.10 -34.49
CA VAL A 3 11.91 17.09 -33.89
C VAL A 3 11.79 16.73 -32.42
N GLU A 4 12.11 17.68 -31.53
CA GLU A 4 11.94 17.48 -30.10
C GLU A 4 10.45 17.27 -29.82
N PRO A 5 10.07 16.18 -29.11
CA PRO A 5 8.66 15.92 -28.85
C PRO A 5 8.08 17.05 -27.98
N PRO A 6 6.78 17.37 -28.13
CA PRO A 6 6.17 18.48 -27.40
C PRO A 6 6.30 18.28 -25.88
N PRO A 7 6.24 19.38 -25.09
CA PRO A 7 6.33 19.29 -23.64
C PRO A 7 5.11 18.54 -23.08
N LEU A 8 5.35 17.67 -22.11
CA LEU A 8 4.28 17.01 -21.37
C LEU A 8 3.54 18.02 -20.49
N THR A 9 2.21 17.94 -20.46
CA THR A 9 1.37 18.81 -19.65
C THR A 9 0.78 18.05 -18.48
N VAL A 10 0.54 18.71 -17.36
CA VAL A 10 -0.09 18.09 -16.18
C VAL A 10 -1.32 18.89 -15.79
N ARG A 11 -2.39 18.19 -15.42
CA ARG A 11 -3.64 18.79 -14.93
C ARG A 11 -4.25 17.91 -13.86
N SER A 12 -5.17 18.44 -13.07
CA SER A 12 -5.97 17.62 -12.15
C SER A 12 -6.70 16.52 -12.93
N LEU A 13 -6.80 15.34 -12.32
CA LEU A 13 -7.46 14.19 -12.92
C LEU A 13 -8.97 14.47 -12.98
N ALA A 14 -9.55 14.38 -14.19
CA ALA A 14 -10.99 14.49 -14.35
C ALA A 14 -11.66 13.16 -14.05
N GLU A 15 -12.89 13.18 -13.53
CA GLU A 15 -13.71 11.98 -13.28
C GLU A 15 -13.84 11.06 -14.50
N ALA A 16 -13.96 11.65 -15.69
CA ALA A 16 -14.05 10.92 -16.96
C ALA A 16 -12.74 10.17 -17.31
N ASP A 17 -11.59 10.66 -16.82
CA ASP A 17 -10.27 10.15 -17.14
C ASP A 17 -9.80 9.07 -16.13
N VAL A 18 -10.55 8.82 -15.05
CA VAL A 18 -10.11 7.93 -13.94
C VAL A 18 -9.83 6.50 -14.41
N GLU A 19 -10.70 5.93 -15.26
CA GLU A 19 -10.49 4.56 -15.73
C GLU A 19 -9.26 4.44 -16.62
N GLU A 20 -9.06 5.38 -17.54
CA GLU A 20 -7.86 5.45 -18.39
C GLU A 20 -6.60 5.68 -17.55
N PHE A 21 -6.67 6.56 -16.56
CA PHE A 21 -5.60 6.78 -15.60
C PHE A 21 -5.18 5.47 -14.92
N VAL A 22 -6.13 4.72 -14.35
CA VAL A 22 -5.82 3.44 -13.70
C VAL A 22 -5.14 2.48 -14.70
N ARG A 23 -5.64 2.36 -15.93
CA ARG A 23 -5.03 1.51 -16.96
C ARG A 23 -3.59 1.91 -17.28
N VAL A 24 -3.33 3.21 -17.41
CA VAL A 24 -1.98 3.73 -17.68
C VAL A 24 -1.03 3.47 -16.51
N ILE A 25 -1.52 3.63 -15.28
CA ILE A 25 -0.72 3.34 -14.08
C ILE A 25 -0.40 1.85 -13.99
N GLU A 26 -1.38 0.94 -14.13
CA GLU A 26 -1.15 -0.51 -14.15
C GLU A 26 -0.11 -0.90 -15.23
N GLY A 27 -0.26 -0.36 -16.44
CA GLY A 27 0.70 -0.56 -17.53
C GLY A 27 2.10 -0.03 -17.20
N ALA A 28 2.22 1.06 -16.45
CA ALA A 28 3.51 1.58 -15.99
C ALA A 28 4.20 0.65 -14.96
N PHE A 29 3.40 -0.13 -14.21
CA PHE A 29 3.85 -1.19 -13.30
C PHE A 29 4.02 -2.56 -13.96
N LEU A 30 3.73 -2.67 -15.27
CA LEU A 30 3.80 -3.90 -16.07
C LEU A 30 2.73 -4.93 -15.70
N ASP A 31 1.61 -4.47 -15.16
CA ASP A 31 0.45 -5.30 -14.87
C ASP A 31 -0.62 -5.16 -15.96
N ASP A 32 -1.35 -6.26 -16.20
CA ASP A 32 -2.46 -6.30 -17.15
C ASP A 32 -3.75 -5.81 -16.47
N PRO A 33 -4.51 -4.89 -17.10
CA PRO A 33 -5.73 -4.36 -16.51
C PRO A 33 -6.83 -5.42 -16.43
N ARG A 34 -7.38 -5.65 -15.24
CA ARG A 34 -8.48 -6.60 -15.00
C ARG A 34 -9.74 -5.87 -14.53
N PRO A 35 -10.94 -6.16 -15.08
CA PRO A 35 -12.15 -5.39 -14.78
C PRO A 35 -12.45 -5.23 -13.28
N GLU A 36 -12.27 -6.28 -12.49
CA GLU A 36 -12.51 -6.28 -11.05
C GLU A 36 -11.53 -5.39 -10.27
N GLU A 37 -10.26 -5.36 -10.69
CA GLU A 37 -9.22 -4.52 -10.09
C GLU A 37 -9.35 -3.07 -10.54
N LEU A 38 -9.71 -2.83 -11.80
CA LEU A 38 -10.01 -1.49 -12.30
C LEU A 38 -11.11 -0.82 -11.50
N ALA A 39 -12.21 -1.52 -11.21
CA ALA A 39 -13.29 -0.99 -10.39
C ALA A 39 -12.82 -0.68 -8.95
N LEU A 40 -12.02 -1.57 -8.36
CA LEU A 40 -11.47 -1.38 -7.02
C LEU A 40 -10.52 -0.18 -6.95
N TYR A 41 -9.63 -0.02 -7.93
CA TYR A 41 -8.70 1.10 -7.98
C TYR A 41 -9.40 2.41 -8.35
N ARG A 42 -10.42 2.37 -9.21
CA ARG A 42 -11.30 3.52 -9.47
C ARG A 42 -11.93 4.05 -8.19
N ASP A 43 -12.48 3.16 -7.35
CA ASP A 43 -13.07 3.53 -6.06
C ASP A 43 -12.04 4.12 -5.08
N LEU A 44 -10.76 3.77 -5.23
CA LEU A 44 -9.66 4.23 -4.36
C LEU A 44 -9.13 5.61 -4.75
N VAL A 45 -9.21 5.97 -6.04
CA VAL A 45 -8.76 7.27 -6.54
C VAL A 45 -9.60 8.38 -5.94
N GLU A 46 -8.95 9.48 -5.56
CA GLU A 46 -9.58 10.71 -5.09
C GLU A 46 -9.31 11.78 -6.17
N PRO A 47 -10.12 11.90 -7.24
CA PRO A 47 -9.74 12.58 -8.48
C PRO A 47 -9.26 14.03 -8.28
N GLU A 48 -9.84 14.75 -7.33
CA GLU A 48 -9.47 16.13 -7.00
C GLU A 48 -8.06 16.25 -6.41
N ARG A 49 -7.52 15.13 -5.89
CA ARG A 49 -6.20 15.02 -5.27
C ARG A 49 -5.19 14.28 -6.15
N PHE A 50 -5.58 13.95 -7.39
CA PHE A 50 -4.77 13.25 -8.36
C PHE A 50 -4.48 14.15 -9.56
N HIS A 51 -3.35 13.88 -10.20
CA HIS A 51 -2.88 14.60 -11.37
C HIS A 51 -2.62 13.61 -12.51
N ALA A 52 -3.09 13.97 -13.69
CA ALA A 52 -2.86 13.24 -14.93
C ALA A 52 -1.88 14.01 -15.81
N LEU A 53 -0.96 13.27 -16.43
CA LEU A 53 0.09 13.74 -17.31
C LEU A 53 -0.27 13.40 -18.75
N PHE A 54 -0.17 14.36 -19.65
CA PHE A 54 -0.60 14.23 -21.04
C PHE A 54 0.54 14.51 -22.04
N ASP A 55 0.51 13.79 -23.16
CA ASP A 55 1.25 14.11 -24.39
C ASP A 55 0.21 14.48 -25.48
N GLY A 56 0.04 15.79 -25.71
CA GLY A 56 -1.13 16.28 -26.44
C GLY A 56 -2.42 15.93 -25.67
N ASP A 57 -3.29 15.14 -26.31
CA ASP A 57 -4.55 14.67 -25.72
C ASP A 57 -4.45 13.27 -25.09
N THR A 58 -3.29 12.60 -25.20
CA THR A 58 -3.12 11.23 -24.71
C THR A 58 -2.67 11.22 -23.25
N LEU A 59 -3.37 10.49 -22.38
CA LEU A 59 -2.95 10.29 -20.99
C LEU A 59 -1.75 9.33 -20.96
N VAL A 60 -0.63 9.79 -20.40
CA VAL A 60 0.66 9.07 -20.42
C VAL A 60 1.24 8.81 -19.04
N GLY A 61 0.55 9.21 -17.99
CA GLY A 61 0.93 8.91 -16.62
C GLY A 61 0.21 9.78 -15.62
N GLY A 62 0.71 9.74 -14.38
CA GLY A 62 0.24 10.61 -13.33
C GLY A 62 0.56 10.04 -11.95
N GLY A 63 -0.19 10.51 -10.97
CA GLY A 63 -0.05 10.16 -9.56
C GLY A 63 -0.93 11.05 -8.70
N GLY A 64 -1.05 10.73 -7.43
CA GLY A 64 -1.87 11.52 -6.53
C GLY A 64 -1.60 11.26 -5.06
N VAL A 65 -2.46 11.81 -4.23
CA VAL A 65 -2.41 11.61 -2.77
C VAL A 65 -3.73 11.07 -2.27
N LEU A 66 -3.66 10.12 -1.35
CA LEU A 66 -4.82 9.64 -0.62
C LEU A 66 -4.97 10.42 0.68
N THR A 67 -6.20 10.79 1.03
CA THR A 67 -6.52 11.46 2.30
C THR A 67 -6.38 10.48 3.46
N ARG A 68 -5.27 10.56 4.20
CA ARG A 68 -4.97 9.60 5.27
C ARG A 68 -4.37 10.31 6.48
N ASP A 69 -4.53 9.70 7.65
CA ASP A 69 -3.81 10.08 8.86
C ASP A 69 -2.68 9.10 9.08
N MET A 70 -1.53 9.58 9.53
CA MET A 70 -0.43 8.74 10.01
C MET A 70 -0.05 9.15 11.43
N THR A 71 0.20 8.18 12.28
CA THR A 71 0.68 8.45 13.64
C THR A 71 2.12 8.92 13.60
N LEU A 72 2.37 10.19 13.94
CA LEU A 72 3.71 10.77 14.00
C LEU A 72 4.28 10.69 15.43
N PRO A 73 5.62 10.57 15.59
CA PRO A 73 6.25 10.62 16.90
C PRO A 73 5.87 11.90 17.66
N GLY A 74 5.31 11.76 18.87
CA GLY A 74 4.97 12.88 19.75
C GLY A 74 3.71 13.67 19.39
N ALA A 75 3.22 13.61 18.14
CA ALA A 75 2.02 14.32 17.71
C ALA A 75 0.75 13.43 17.66
N GLY A 76 0.91 12.10 17.59
CA GLY A 76 -0.21 11.18 17.42
C GLY A 76 -0.73 11.19 15.97
N PRO A 77 -2.00 10.79 15.74
CA PRO A 77 -2.61 10.82 14.41
C PRO A 77 -2.55 12.21 13.79
N THR A 78 -1.92 12.34 12.63
CA THR A 78 -1.76 13.60 11.90
C THR A 78 -2.12 13.39 10.42
N PRO A 79 -2.86 14.30 9.78
CA PRO A 79 -3.09 14.24 8.33
C PRO A 79 -1.78 14.22 7.55
N VAL A 80 -1.66 13.30 6.60
CA VAL A 80 -0.51 13.20 5.69
C VAL A 80 -0.97 13.08 4.25
N ALA A 81 -0.20 13.65 3.34
CA ALA A 81 -0.35 13.42 1.91
C ALA A 81 0.24 12.05 1.56
N ALA A 82 -0.59 11.00 1.57
CA ALA A 82 -0.17 9.63 1.25
C ALA A 82 -0.04 9.45 -0.27
N VAL A 83 1.14 9.75 -0.81
CA VAL A 83 1.42 9.71 -2.24
C VAL A 83 1.34 8.28 -2.77
N THR A 84 0.64 8.11 -3.88
CA THR A 84 0.40 6.82 -4.51
C THR A 84 0.30 6.93 -6.04
N ALA A 85 0.23 5.77 -6.70
CA ALA A 85 -0.05 5.64 -8.13
C ALA A 85 0.86 6.48 -9.04
N VAL A 86 2.10 6.73 -8.63
CA VAL A 86 3.06 7.50 -9.42
C VAL A 86 3.62 6.62 -10.53
N GLY A 87 3.18 6.84 -11.76
CA GLY A 87 3.56 6.03 -12.92
C GLY A 87 3.60 6.84 -14.20
N ILE A 88 4.61 6.58 -15.04
CA ILE A 88 4.74 7.15 -16.39
C ILE A 88 4.83 5.98 -17.37
N ALA A 89 4.05 6.05 -18.45
CA ALA A 89 4.05 5.08 -19.54
C ALA A 89 5.50 4.83 -20.02
N PRO A 90 5.93 3.56 -20.23
CA PRO A 90 7.34 3.23 -20.48
C PRO A 90 7.98 3.98 -21.65
N ASP A 91 7.25 4.19 -22.73
CA ASP A 91 7.64 4.92 -23.95
C ASP A 91 7.70 6.44 -23.74
N GLN A 92 7.17 6.95 -22.63
CA GLN A 92 7.07 8.37 -22.30
C GLN A 92 8.06 8.79 -21.19
N ARG A 93 8.88 7.85 -20.71
CA ARG A 93 9.87 8.09 -19.66
C ARG A 93 11.00 9.00 -20.14
N ARG A 94 11.70 9.60 -19.18
CA ARG A 94 12.87 10.49 -19.40
C ARG A 94 12.58 11.78 -20.17
N ARG A 95 11.31 12.13 -20.38
CA ARG A 95 10.83 13.42 -20.93
C ARG A 95 10.48 14.48 -19.86
N GLY A 96 10.94 14.29 -18.62
CA GLY A 96 10.68 15.23 -17.51
C GLY A 96 9.32 15.07 -16.80
N GLY A 97 8.42 14.20 -17.28
CA GLY A 97 7.06 14.02 -16.75
C GLY A 97 6.98 13.82 -15.22
N LEU A 98 7.82 12.96 -14.66
CA LEU A 98 7.86 12.74 -13.21
C LEU A 98 8.25 14.01 -12.42
N ARG A 99 9.18 14.81 -12.96
CA ARG A 99 9.58 16.07 -12.30
C ARG A 99 8.42 17.06 -12.30
N THR A 100 7.74 17.19 -13.42
CA THR A 100 6.54 18.05 -13.55
C THR A 100 5.47 17.59 -12.57
N LEU A 101 5.14 16.30 -12.57
CA LEU A 101 4.12 15.71 -11.71
C LEU A 101 4.39 15.95 -10.21
N MET A 102 5.58 15.55 -9.73
CA MET A 102 5.93 15.71 -8.32
C MET A 102 6.03 17.19 -7.92
N GLY A 103 6.53 18.03 -8.83
CA GLY A 103 6.58 19.48 -8.63
C GLY A 103 5.18 20.06 -8.43
N THR A 104 4.25 19.79 -9.34
CA THR A 104 2.86 20.24 -9.26
C THR A 104 2.18 19.77 -7.99
N GLN A 105 2.32 18.48 -7.64
CA GLN A 105 1.68 17.93 -6.46
C GLN A 105 2.18 18.57 -5.16
N LEU A 106 3.50 18.70 -4.98
CA LEU A 106 4.07 19.25 -3.74
C LEU A 106 3.85 20.75 -3.59
N HIS A 107 3.98 21.53 -4.68
CA HIS A 107 3.68 22.96 -4.64
C HIS A 107 2.19 23.20 -4.42
N GLY A 108 1.32 22.45 -5.10
CA GLY A 108 -0.13 22.54 -4.92
C GLY A 108 -0.56 22.25 -3.48
N LEU A 109 0.02 21.23 -2.84
CA LEU A 109 -0.20 20.96 -1.41
C LEU A 109 0.22 22.14 -0.53
N HIS A 110 1.40 22.72 -0.80
CA HIS A 110 1.88 23.87 -0.04
C HIS A 110 0.99 25.11 -0.20
N GLU A 111 0.66 25.47 -1.44
CA GLU A 111 -0.14 26.64 -1.80
C GLU A 111 -1.56 26.56 -1.25
N ALA A 112 -2.14 25.35 -1.21
CA ALA A 112 -3.46 25.12 -0.64
C ALA A 112 -3.47 25.07 0.91
N GLY A 113 -2.31 25.15 1.57
CA GLY A 113 -2.20 24.94 3.02
C GLY A 113 -2.58 23.51 3.44
N GLY A 114 -2.27 22.52 2.58
CA GLY A 114 -2.56 21.11 2.78
C GLY A 114 -1.68 20.44 3.84
N GLU A 115 -1.54 19.12 3.74
CA GLU A 115 -0.86 18.34 4.77
C GLU A 115 0.63 18.71 4.91
N PRO A 116 1.14 18.80 6.15
CA PRO A 116 2.52 19.25 6.42
C PRO A 116 3.58 18.21 6.03
N VAL A 117 3.18 16.96 5.80
CA VAL A 117 4.08 15.85 5.47
C VAL A 117 3.48 15.01 4.35
N ALA A 118 4.28 14.78 3.31
CA ALA A 118 3.98 13.81 2.27
C ALA A 118 4.77 12.52 2.52
N VAL A 119 4.10 11.37 2.36
CA VAL A 119 4.67 10.04 2.63
C VAL A 119 4.44 9.10 1.46
N LEU A 120 5.38 8.19 1.22
CA LEU A 120 5.28 7.21 0.15
C LEU A 120 6.08 5.95 0.43
N TRP A 121 5.71 4.87 -0.27
CA TRP A 121 6.57 3.73 -0.49
C TRP A 121 7.27 3.89 -1.83
N ALA A 122 8.61 3.99 -1.80
CA ALA A 122 9.39 4.13 -3.01
C ALA A 122 9.46 2.80 -3.75
N SER A 123 9.05 2.77 -5.02
CA SER A 123 9.29 1.65 -5.94
C SER A 123 10.79 1.47 -6.20
N GLU A 124 11.53 2.58 -6.32
CA GLU A 124 12.99 2.59 -6.46
C GLU A 124 13.61 3.68 -5.57
N GLY A 125 14.64 3.32 -4.80
CA GLY A 125 15.23 4.19 -3.77
C GLY A 125 15.88 5.49 -4.30
N GLY A 126 16.30 5.53 -5.57
CA GLY A 126 16.96 6.69 -6.17
C GLY A 126 16.03 7.76 -6.75
N ILE A 127 14.72 7.54 -6.72
CA ILE A 127 13.75 8.42 -7.39
C ILE A 127 13.46 9.66 -6.53
N TYR A 128 12.99 9.45 -5.30
CA TYR A 128 12.26 10.50 -4.56
C TYR A 128 13.16 11.46 -3.76
N GLY A 129 14.42 11.09 -3.51
CA GLY A 129 15.37 11.96 -2.79
C GLY A 129 15.56 13.34 -3.43
N ARG A 130 15.50 13.41 -4.77
CA ARG A 130 15.60 14.67 -5.52
C ARG A 130 14.40 15.61 -5.33
N PHE A 131 13.31 15.13 -4.74
CA PHE A 131 12.10 15.90 -4.43
C PHE A 131 11.97 16.19 -2.93
N GLY A 132 13.03 15.96 -2.14
CA GLY A 132 13.04 16.24 -0.70
C GLY A 132 12.57 15.07 0.18
N TYR A 133 12.21 13.93 -0.39
CA TYR A 133 11.90 12.73 0.41
C TYR A 133 13.15 12.13 1.02
N ALA A 134 13.04 11.63 2.25
CA ALA A 134 14.08 10.87 2.92
C ALA A 134 13.51 9.54 3.45
N VAL A 135 14.39 8.57 3.69
CA VAL A 135 13.99 7.31 4.33
C VAL A 135 13.61 7.59 5.78
N ALA A 136 12.34 7.35 6.11
CA ALA A 136 11.80 7.55 7.46
C ALA A 136 11.51 6.22 8.20
N ALA A 137 11.45 5.10 7.48
CA ALA A 137 11.18 3.79 8.05
C ALA A 137 11.85 2.68 7.24
N HIS A 138 12.13 1.55 7.90
CA HIS A 138 12.68 0.35 7.28
C HIS A 138 11.70 -0.81 7.40
N ARG A 139 11.73 -1.69 6.39
CA ARG A 139 11.03 -2.98 6.42
C ARG A 139 12.07 -4.10 6.54
N ALA A 140 11.89 -4.98 7.52
CA ALA A 140 12.66 -6.21 7.64
C ALA A 140 11.84 -7.41 7.14
N ARG A 141 12.52 -8.38 6.51
CA ARG A 141 11.94 -9.69 6.21
C ARG A 141 12.57 -10.72 7.13
N LEU A 142 11.74 -11.37 7.94
CA LEU A 142 12.16 -12.41 8.87
C LEU A 142 11.65 -13.76 8.40
N ALA A 143 12.50 -14.78 8.50
CA ALA A 143 12.12 -16.18 8.30
C ALA A 143 12.45 -16.93 9.58
N VAL A 144 11.44 -17.53 10.19
CA VAL A 144 11.55 -18.23 11.46
C VAL A 144 11.20 -19.69 11.25
N SER A 145 12.04 -20.60 11.76
CA SER A 145 11.74 -22.03 11.73
C SER A 145 10.52 -22.32 12.61
N ARG A 146 9.68 -23.28 12.20
CA ARG A 146 8.62 -23.82 13.07
C ARG A 146 9.16 -24.34 14.41
N SER A 147 10.42 -24.79 14.45
CA SER A 147 11.07 -25.28 15.66
C SER A 147 11.56 -24.16 16.59
N ALA A 148 11.41 -22.89 16.22
CA ALA A 148 11.75 -21.78 17.10
C ALA A 148 10.85 -21.82 18.34
N ALA A 149 11.47 -21.76 19.52
CA ALA A 149 10.78 -21.77 20.79
C ALA A 149 10.80 -20.38 21.42
N TYR A 150 9.75 -20.08 22.18
CA TYR A 150 9.76 -18.95 23.09
C TYR A 150 10.82 -19.12 24.19
N ARG A 151 11.28 -17.99 24.73
CA ARG A 151 12.02 -18.02 26.01
C ARG A 151 11.09 -18.57 27.10
N ALA A 152 11.67 -19.28 28.07
CA ALA A 152 10.91 -19.80 29.20
C ALA A 152 10.12 -18.68 29.91
N GLY A 153 8.86 -18.96 30.24
CA GLY A 153 7.99 -18.02 30.96
C GLY A 153 7.22 -17.01 30.11
N VAL A 154 7.33 -17.03 28.78
CA VAL A 154 6.48 -16.20 27.90
C VAL A 154 5.03 -16.75 27.91
N PRO A 155 4.02 -15.98 28.38
CA PRO A 155 2.65 -16.44 28.41
C PRO A 155 1.99 -16.30 27.03
N THR A 156 1.32 -17.37 26.59
CA THR A 156 0.54 -17.40 25.34
C THR A 156 -0.91 -17.77 25.63
N GLY A 157 -1.82 -17.25 24.82
CA GLY A 157 -3.25 -17.53 24.89
C GLY A 157 -3.74 -18.46 23.77
N ARG A 158 -5.04 -18.39 23.50
CA ARG A 158 -5.69 -19.09 22.38
C ARG A 158 -5.87 -18.15 21.20
N VAL A 159 -5.69 -18.69 19.99
CA VAL A 159 -6.05 -18.02 18.73
C VAL A 159 -7.31 -18.66 18.16
N GLN A 160 -8.20 -17.85 17.62
CA GLN A 160 -9.35 -18.28 16.85
C GLN A 160 -9.13 -18.03 15.36
N LEU A 161 -9.41 -19.04 14.53
CA LEU A 161 -9.44 -18.85 13.07
C LEU A 161 -10.82 -18.39 12.64
N LEU A 162 -10.85 -17.41 11.73
CA LEU A 162 -12.07 -16.86 11.13
C LEU A 162 -11.98 -16.93 9.60
N ASP A 163 -13.13 -17.02 8.95
CA ASP A 163 -13.24 -16.70 7.53
C ASP A 163 -13.16 -15.18 7.30
N ALA A 164 -13.10 -14.77 6.03
CA ALA A 164 -12.92 -13.37 5.67
C ALA A 164 -14.07 -12.46 6.15
N GLU A 165 -15.31 -12.95 6.07
CA GLU A 165 -16.51 -12.17 6.42
C GLU A 165 -16.56 -11.91 7.92
N ALA A 166 -16.35 -12.96 8.74
CA ALA A 166 -16.30 -12.84 10.19
C ALA A 166 -15.07 -12.05 10.67
N ALA A 167 -13.94 -12.15 9.97
CA ALA A 167 -12.70 -11.45 10.33
C ALA A 167 -12.76 -9.94 10.06
N ALA A 168 -13.39 -9.50 8.97
CA ALA A 168 -13.38 -8.11 8.53
C ALA A 168 -13.76 -7.07 9.62
N PRO A 169 -14.87 -7.21 10.38
CA PRO A 169 -15.19 -6.27 11.45
C PRO A 169 -14.16 -6.29 12.59
N VAL A 170 -13.65 -7.46 12.96
CA VAL A 170 -12.65 -7.63 14.05
C VAL A 170 -11.32 -6.95 13.69
N LEU A 171 -10.84 -7.16 12.47
CA LEU A 171 -9.62 -6.54 11.94
C LEU A 171 -9.72 -5.01 11.96
N ARG A 172 -10.84 -4.48 11.46
CA ARG A 172 -11.11 -3.04 11.44
C ARG A 172 -11.10 -2.43 12.85
N GLN A 173 -11.80 -3.07 13.79
CA GLN A 173 -11.88 -2.60 15.17
C GLN A 173 -10.51 -2.60 15.86
N ILE A 174 -9.76 -3.70 15.76
CA ILE A 174 -8.44 -3.81 16.38
C ILE A 174 -7.46 -2.81 15.76
N HIS A 175 -7.43 -2.70 14.44
CA HIS A 175 -6.54 -1.76 13.76
C HIS A 175 -6.87 -0.30 14.12
N ALA A 176 -8.16 0.08 14.16
CA ALA A 176 -8.57 1.43 14.56
C ALA A 176 -8.14 1.77 16.00
N ARG A 177 -8.11 0.79 16.90
CA ARG A 177 -7.60 0.94 18.27
C ARG A 177 -6.07 1.04 18.33
N VAL A 178 -5.34 0.29 17.49
CA VAL A 178 -3.87 0.18 17.54
C VAL A 178 -3.16 1.26 16.74
N ALA A 179 -3.64 1.59 15.55
CA ALA A 179 -2.97 2.52 14.62
C ALA A 179 -2.66 3.89 15.24
N PRO A 180 -3.56 4.53 16.02
CA PRO A 180 -3.29 5.83 16.64
C PRO A 180 -2.10 5.87 17.62
N TRP A 181 -1.66 4.72 18.11
CA TRP A 181 -0.59 4.60 19.11
C TRP A 181 0.68 3.97 18.56
N ARG A 182 0.69 3.61 17.28
CA ARG A 182 1.86 3.04 16.61
C ARG A 182 2.41 4.01 15.58
N VAL A 183 3.57 4.59 15.87
CA VAL A 183 4.30 5.46 14.95
C VAL A 183 4.41 4.83 13.55
N GLY A 184 4.08 5.61 12.52
CA GLY A 184 4.12 5.21 11.12
C GLY A 184 2.90 4.44 10.63
N TRP A 185 1.94 4.10 11.50
CA TRP A 185 0.72 3.43 11.08
C TRP A 185 -0.28 4.43 10.50
N ILE A 186 -0.96 4.01 9.44
CA ILE A 186 -1.85 4.85 8.65
C ILE A 186 -3.32 4.49 8.92
N SER A 187 -4.21 5.47 8.92
CA SER A 187 -5.66 5.23 8.94
C SER A 187 -6.08 4.49 7.67
N ARG A 188 -7.13 3.66 7.79
CA ARG A 188 -7.60 2.82 6.69
C ARG A 188 -9.13 2.96 6.57
N PRO A 189 -9.64 3.77 5.63
CA PRO A 189 -11.07 3.85 5.35
C PRO A 189 -11.56 2.55 4.69
N GLU A 190 -12.86 2.42 4.46
CA GLU A 190 -13.46 1.19 3.92
C GLU A 190 -12.82 0.74 2.61
N ILE A 191 -12.64 1.66 1.65
CA ILE A 191 -11.96 1.35 0.40
C ILE A 191 -10.50 0.93 0.63
N GLY A 192 -9.82 1.53 1.61
CA GLY A 192 -8.49 1.12 2.01
C GLY A 192 -8.45 -0.32 2.54
N TRP A 193 -9.47 -0.77 3.26
CA TRP A 193 -9.61 -2.16 3.72
C TRP A 193 -9.87 -3.11 2.57
N ARG A 194 -10.79 -2.75 1.66
CA ARG A 194 -11.09 -3.53 0.45
C ARG A 194 -9.83 -3.74 -0.39
N THR A 195 -9.04 -2.69 -0.62
CA THR A 195 -7.78 -2.78 -1.38
C THR A 195 -6.71 -3.56 -0.63
N TRP A 196 -6.52 -3.32 0.67
CA TRP A 196 -5.48 -3.99 1.46
C TRP A 196 -5.69 -5.51 1.56
N LEU A 197 -6.95 -5.94 1.70
CA LEU A 197 -7.33 -7.34 1.79
C LEU A 197 -7.69 -7.96 0.43
N HIS A 198 -7.55 -7.22 -0.67
CA HIS A 198 -7.78 -7.74 -2.01
C HIS A 198 -6.78 -8.86 -2.30
N ASP A 199 -7.30 -10.06 -2.59
CA ASP A 199 -6.50 -11.28 -2.73
C ASP A 199 -6.88 -12.09 -3.97
N PRO A 200 -6.64 -11.56 -5.18
CA PRO A 200 -6.95 -12.28 -6.40
C PRO A 200 -5.94 -13.40 -6.60
N GLU A 201 -6.38 -14.49 -7.23
CA GLU A 201 -5.59 -15.74 -7.29
C GLU A 201 -4.20 -15.56 -7.94
N HIS A 202 -4.12 -14.73 -8.97
CA HIS A 202 -2.88 -14.46 -9.70
C HIS A 202 -1.80 -13.78 -8.84
N HIS A 203 -2.17 -13.01 -7.81
CA HIS A 203 -1.23 -12.43 -6.84
C HIS A 203 -0.69 -13.45 -5.83
N ARG A 204 -1.32 -14.62 -5.72
CA ARG A 204 -0.97 -15.61 -4.69
C ARG A 204 0.30 -16.38 -4.98
N ARG A 205 0.74 -16.45 -6.24
CA ARG A 205 1.96 -17.17 -6.67
C ARG A 205 1.99 -18.61 -6.12
N GLY A 206 0.85 -19.31 -6.24
CA GLY A 206 0.65 -20.68 -5.77
C GLY A 206 0.45 -20.85 -4.25
N ALA A 207 0.31 -19.76 -3.50
CA ALA A 207 -0.11 -19.82 -2.09
C ALA A 207 -1.65 -19.88 -1.96
N SER A 208 -2.13 -20.25 -0.79
CA SER A 208 -3.57 -20.21 -0.46
C SER A 208 -4.11 -18.78 -0.48
N ALA A 209 -5.43 -18.66 -0.48
CA ALA A 209 -6.10 -17.43 -0.08
C ALA A 209 -5.67 -17.01 1.34
N TYR A 210 -5.87 -15.72 1.66
CA TYR A 210 -5.67 -15.22 3.02
C TYR A 210 -6.52 -16.01 4.04
N ARG A 211 -5.93 -16.16 5.21
CA ARG A 211 -6.49 -16.76 6.42
C ARG A 211 -6.33 -15.78 7.55
N PHE A 212 -7.25 -15.84 8.50
CA PHE A 212 -7.36 -14.86 9.57
C PHE A 212 -7.31 -15.59 10.90
N ALA A 213 -6.39 -15.18 11.76
CA ALA A 213 -6.29 -15.63 13.13
C ALA A 213 -6.45 -14.42 14.05
N VAL A 214 -7.26 -14.53 15.09
CA VAL A 214 -7.59 -13.43 15.99
C VAL A 214 -7.49 -13.84 17.46
N THR A 215 -7.29 -12.83 18.29
CA THR A 215 -7.42 -12.80 19.75
C THR A 215 -8.23 -11.56 20.11
N ASP A 216 -8.62 -11.39 21.38
CA ASP A 216 -9.32 -10.18 21.82
C ASP A 216 -8.53 -8.88 21.56
N ASP A 217 -7.20 -8.99 21.53
CA ASP A 217 -6.28 -7.86 21.43
C ASP A 217 -5.35 -7.91 20.23
N GLY A 218 -5.67 -8.70 19.21
CA GLY A 218 -4.83 -8.71 18.01
C GLY A 218 -5.30 -9.67 16.93
N TYR A 219 -4.76 -9.47 15.73
CA TYR A 219 -5.01 -10.37 14.60
C TYR A 219 -3.75 -10.59 13.77
N VAL A 220 -3.78 -11.66 12.99
CA VAL A 220 -2.81 -11.95 11.93
C VAL A 220 -3.54 -12.35 10.65
N VAL A 221 -3.14 -11.72 9.54
CA VAL A 221 -3.51 -12.11 8.18
C VAL A 221 -2.34 -12.87 7.60
N PHE A 222 -2.57 -14.10 7.18
CA PHE A 222 -1.51 -14.96 6.66
C PHE A 222 -2.01 -15.85 5.52
N ARG A 223 -1.09 -16.51 4.83
CA ARG A 223 -1.41 -17.57 3.86
C ARG A 223 -0.39 -18.69 3.94
N ALA A 224 -0.78 -19.87 3.49
CA ALA A 224 0.09 -21.02 3.41
C ALA A 224 0.59 -21.21 1.98
N LYS A 225 1.87 -21.50 1.80
CA LYS A 225 2.41 -22.01 0.54
C LYS A 225 2.88 -23.44 0.76
N ALA A 226 2.23 -24.36 0.06
CA ALA A 226 2.68 -25.73 -0.01
C ALA A 226 3.89 -25.84 -0.93
N GLY A 227 4.79 -26.76 -0.59
CA GLY A 227 5.95 -27.12 -1.35
C GLY A 227 6.38 -28.52 -0.97
N ALA A 228 7.32 -29.07 -1.73
CA ALA A 228 7.96 -30.34 -1.43
C ALA A 228 9.42 -30.25 -1.85
N ASP A 229 10.28 -31.00 -1.17
CA ASP A 229 11.65 -31.27 -1.57
C ASP A 229 11.93 -32.78 -1.43
N ASP A 230 13.16 -33.21 -1.71
CA ASP A 230 13.57 -34.62 -1.61
C ASP A 230 13.43 -35.20 -0.19
N ARG A 231 13.19 -34.36 0.83
CA ARG A 231 12.97 -34.74 2.23
C ARG A 231 11.49 -34.73 2.63
N GLY A 232 10.58 -34.39 1.70
CA GLY A 232 9.14 -34.44 1.89
C GLY A 232 8.45 -33.08 1.83
N PRO A 233 7.22 -32.97 2.38
CA PRO A 233 6.43 -31.75 2.28
C PRO A 233 7.03 -30.61 3.10
N ARG A 234 7.08 -29.43 2.49
CA ARG A 234 7.60 -28.18 3.05
C ARG A 234 6.50 -27.13 2.98
N PHE A 235 6.01 -26.69 4.13
CA PHE A 235 5.00 -25.62 4.19
C PHE A 235 5.63 -24.32 4.69
N GLU A 236 5.32 -23.23 4.02
CA GLU A 236 5.67 -21.87 4.43
C GLU A 236 4.41 -21.13 4.86
N ILE A 237 4.42 -20.53 6.05
CA ILE A 237 3.42 -19.54 6.45
C ILE A 237 3.97 -18.16 6.11
N ARG A 238 3.24 -17.43 5.28
CA ARG A 238 3.55 -16.05 4.90
C ARG A 238 2.60 -15.13 5.63
N VAL A 239 3.12 -14.40 6.60
CA VAL A 239 2.39 -13.35 7.30
C VAL A 239 2.33 -12.12 6.40
N HIS A 240 1.12 -11.67 6.13
CA HIS A 240 0.84 -10.43 5.40
C HIS A 240 0.78 -9.24 6.35
N GLU A 241 0.06 -9.39 7.45
CA GLU A 241 -0.10 -8.35 8.48
C GLU A 241 -0.24 -9.01 9.86
N LEU A 242 0.43 -8.47 10.87
CA LEU A 242 0.31 -8.88 12.26
C LEU A 242 0.09 -7.63 13.10
N VAL A 243 -1.06 -7.55 13.77
CA VAL A 243 -1.46 -6.39 14.57
C VAL A 243 -1.82 -6.82 15.98
N PRO A 244 -0.87 -6.70 16.93
CA PRO A 244 -1.15 -6.89 18.34
C PRO A 244 -1.28 -5.55 19.06
N ALA A 245 -2.29 -5.43 19.93
CA ALA A 245 -2.46 -4.30 20.84
C ALA A 245 -1.63 -4.45 22.12
N THR A 246 -1.27 -5.68 22.50
CA THR A 246 -0.50 -5.97 23.72
C THR A 246 0.67 -6.93 23.45
N PRO A 247 1.70 -6.96 24.31
CA PRO A 247 2.76 -7.97 24.23
C PRO A 247 2.24 -9.41 24.34
N HIS A 248 1.19 -9.64 25.14
CA HIS A 248 0.56 -10.96 25.26
C HIS A 248 -0.15 -11.38 23.96
N ALA A 249 -0.89 -10.48 23.31
CA ALA A 249 -1.48 -10.74 22.00
C ALA A 249 -0.40 -11.00 20.95
N HIS A 250 0.70 -10.24 20.97
CA HIS A 250 1.85 -10.48 20.08
C HIS A 250 2.41 -11.89 20.26
N ALA A 251 2.70 -12.31 21.49
CA ALA A 251 3.19 -13.66 21.77
C ALA A 251 2.15 -14.76 21.49
N THR A 252 0.86 -14.45 21.54
CA THR A 252 -0.19 -15.44 21.26
C THR A 252 -0.37 -15.68 19.76
N LEU A 253 -0.15 -14.66 18.93
CA LEU A 253 -0.33 -14.71 17.48
C LEU A 253 0.89 -15.24 16.70
N TRP A 254 2.08 -15.20 17.32
CA TRP A 254 3.33 -15.74 16.77
C TRP A 254 3.45 -17.24 17.01
#